data_AF-A0A7W3JGB9-F1
#
_entry.id   AF-A0A7W3JGB9-F1
#
_cell.length_a   1.000
_cell.length_b   1.000
_cell.length_c   1.000
_cell.angle_alpha   90.00
_cell.angle_beta   90.00
_cell.angle_gamma   90.00
#
_symmetry.space_group_name_H-M   'P 1'
#
loop_
_entity.id
_entity.type
_entity.pdbx_description
1 polymer ?
#
loop_
_entity_poly.entity_id
_entity_poly.type
_entity_poly.pdbx_seq_one_letter_code
_entity_poly.pdbx_strand_id
1 'polypeptide(L)'
;MSATSRQPDRATGRRRASLVLFTAIAVLFGLLYAYDLYEAVTNLVSVPGEARYANNDFYAENGLDGLVASPPWAALVANVALPPVTYVVAFLLARRRRLPVVALIMVAGLAASAALSLSITAYVQSV
;
A
#
# COMPACT_ATOMS: atom_id res chain seq x y z
N MET A 1 44.19 -33.75 -27.34
CA MET A 1 43.30 -32.65 -27.78
C MET A 1 42.03 -32.70 -26.94
N SER A 2 41.98 -31.96 -25.84
CA SER A 2 40.84 -31.94 -24.92
C SER A 2 39.92 -30.78 -25.29
N ALA A 3 38.74 -31.11 -25.82
CA ALA A 3 37.73 -30.13 -26.18
C ALA A 3 37.11 -29.53 -24.91
N THR A 4 37.41 -28.26 -24.65
CA THR A 4 36.71 -27.44 -23.65
C THR A 4 35.28 -27.21 -24.14
N SER A 5 34.32 -27.98 -23.64
CA SER A 5 32.91 -27.80 -23.96
C SER A 5 32.39 -26.51 -23.31
N ARG A 6 32.03 -25.53 -24.15
CA ARG A 6 31.31 -24.32 -23.75
C ARG A 6 30.05 -24.73 -22.99
N GLN A 7 29.86 -24.16 -21.78
CA GLN A 7 28.64 -24.33 -20.98
C GLN A 7 27.81 -23.02 -20.92
N PRO A 8 27.30 -22.50 -22.06
CA PRO A 8 26.60 -21.21 -22.11
C PRO A 8 25.16 -21.28 -21.56
N ASP A 9 24.51 -22.46 -21.63
CA ASP A 9 23.07 -22.58 -21.32
C ASP A 9 22.72 -22.48 -19.83
N ARG A 10 23.66 -22.77 -18.93
CA ARG A 10 23.39 -22.72 -17.48
C ARG A 10 23.31 -21.28 -16.95
N ALA A 11 24.06 -20.36 -17.54
CA ALA A 11 24.12 -18.96 -17.09
C ALA A 11 22.85 -18.18 -17.48
N THR A 12 22.31 -18.44 -18.68
CA THR A 12 21.07 -17.83 -19.18
C THR A 12 19.84 -18.34 -18.41
N GLY A 13 19.77 -19.63 -18.13
CA GLY A 13 18.68 -20.24 -17.34
C GLY A 13 18.56 -19.67 -15.92
N ARG A 14 19.69 -19.49 -15.22
CA ARG A 14 19.72 -18.94 -13.85
C ARG A 14 19.25 -17.50 -13.77
N ARG A 15 19.64 -16.65 -14.75
CA ARG A 15 19.16 -15.26 -14.84
C ARG A 15 17.66 -15.19 -15.10
N ARG A 16 17.15 -16.00 -16.04
CA ARG A 16 15.72 -16.02 -16.37
C ARG A 16 14.86 -16.46 -15.17
N ALA A 17 15.27 -17.52 -14.47
CA ALA A 17 14.58 -17.98 -13.26
C ALA A 17 14.56 -16.92 -12.15
N SER A 18 15.69 -16.23 -11.94
CA SER A 18 15.78 -15.13 -10.98
C SER A 18 14.86 -13.96 -11.33
N LEU A 19 14.72 -13.62 -12.61
CA LEU A 19 13.81 -12.56 -13.07
C LEU A 19 12.35 -12.96 -12.88
N VAL A 20 11.98 -14.18 -13.27
CA VAL A 20 10.61 -14.70 -13.09
C VAL A 20 10.22 -14.68 -11.62
N LEU A 21 11.10 -15.15 -10.73
CA LEU A 21 10.82 -15.16 -9.30
C LEU A 21 10.76 -13.74 -8.71
N PHE A 22 11.63 -12.84 -9.14
CA PHE A 22 11.56 -11.43 -8.75
C PHE A 22 10.22 -10.80 -9.17
N THR A 23 9.80 -11.00 -10.41
CA THR A 23 8.53 -10.51 -10.93
C THR A 23 7.35 -11.11 -10.17
N ALA A 24 7.38 -12.42 -9.89
CA ALA A 24 6.33 -13.08 -9.11
C ALA A 24 6.20 -12.48 -7.70
N ILE A 25 7.31 -12.23 -7.00
CA ILE A 25 7.31 -11.55 -5.70
C ILE A 25 6.76 -10.13 -5.83
N ALA A 26 7.23 -9.36 -6.81
CA ALA A 26 6.79 -7.99 -7.00
C ALA A 26 5.28 -7.89 -7.31
N VAL A 27 4.74 -8.82 -8.10
CA VAL A 27 3.31 -8.91 -8.41
C VAL A 27 2.52 -9.35 -7.18
N LEU A 28 2.95 -10.40 -6.49
CA LEU A 28 2.28 -10.88 -5.28
C LEU A 28 2.14 -9.76 -4.25
N PHE A 29 3.24 -9.07 -3.93
CA PHE A 29 3.18 -7.94 -3.02
C PHE A 29 2.38 -6.80 -3.62
N GLY A 30 2.54 -6.48 -4.90
CA GLY A 30 1.73 -5.46 -5.57
C GLY A 30 0.22 -5.69 -5.40
N LEU A 31 -0.24 -6.94 -5.45
CA LEU A 31 -1.63 -7.30 -5.16
C LEU A 31 -2.03 -7.05 -3.70
N LEU A 32 -1.14 -7.32 -2.74
CA LEU A 32 -1.40 -7.01 -1.32
C LEU A 32 -1.54 -5.50 -1.09
N TYR A 33 -0.64 -4.67 -1.65
CA TYR A 33 -0.78 -3.22 -1.58
C TYR A 33 -1.99 -2.70 -2.35
N ALA A 34 -2.38 -3.36 -3.45
CA ALA A 34 -3.58 -3.00 -4.19
C ALA A 34 -4.85 -3.29 -3.37
N TYR A 35 -4.83 -4.34 -2.54
CA TYR A 35 -5.90 -4.61 -1.58
C TYR A 35 -6.00 -3.51 -0.52
N ASP A 36 -4.88 -3.10 0.10
CA ASP A 36 -4.86 -1.95 1.02
C ASP A 36 -5.38 -0.67 0.35
N LEU A 37 -5.00 -0.44 -0.91
CA LEU A 37 -5.49 0.71 -1.68
C LEU A 37 -7.00 0.64 -1.92
N TYR A 38 -7.53 -0.54 -2.24
CA TYR A 38 -8.96 -0.75 -2.41
C TYR A 38 -9.72 -0.44 -1.11
N GLU A 39 -9.23 -0.89 0.04
CA GLU A 39 -9.82 -0.55 1.35
C GLU A 39 -9.77 0.96 1.60
N ALA A 40 -8.63 1.62 1.34
CA ALA A 40 -8.49 3.06 1.53
C ALA A 40 -9.42 3.87 0.63
N VAL A 41 -9.59 3.47 -0.64
CA VAL A 41 -10.53 4.10 -1.58
C VAL A 41 -11.98 3.89 -1.13
N THR A 42 -12.31 2.69 -0.65
CA THR A 42 -13.64 2.39 -0.10
C THR A 42 -13.95 3.30 1.08
N ASN A 43 -12.97 3.51 1.98
CA ASN A 43 -13.10 4.44 3.10
C ASN A 43 -13.24 5.89 2.63
N LEU A 44 -12.45 6.33 1.65
CA LEU A 44 -12.53 7.69 1.09
C LEU A 44 -13.94 8.00 0.56
N VAL A 45 -14.63 7.02 -0.03
CA VAL A 45 -15.98 7.21 -0.57
C VAL A 45 -17.06 7.04 0.51
N SER A 46 -16.89 6.07 1.42
CA SER A 46 -17.93 5.69 2.38
C SER A 46 -18.00 6.64 3.59
N VAL A 47 -16.85 7.07 4.11
CA VAL A 47 -16.77 7.90 5.33
C VAL A 47 -17.55 9.21 5.19
N PRO A 48 -17.44 9.98 4.08
CA PRO A 48 -18.24 11.20 3.91
C PRO A 48 -19.77 10.98 3.94
N GLY A 49 -20.23 9.77 3.62
CA GLY A 49 -21.64 9.39 3.65
C GLY A 49 -22.15 8.90 5.00
N GLU A 50 -21.30 8.84 6.03
CA GLU A 50 -21.71 8.44 7.38
C GLU A 50 -22.71 9.42 7.99
N ALA A 51 -23.63 8.90 8.81
CA ALA A 51 -24.70 9.67 9.45
C ALA A 51 -24.19 10.90 10.23
N ARG A 52 -22.96 10.82 10.75
CA ARG A 52 -22.30 11.94 11.45
C ARG A 52 -22.19 13.18 10.57
N TYR A 53 -21.91 13.03 9.28
CA TYR A 53 -21.70 14.15 8.35
C TYR A 53 -22.96 14.44 7.53
N ALA A 54 -23.76 13.42 7.23
CA ALA A 54 -24.98 13.55 6.44
C ALA A 54 -26.07 14.40 7.14
N ASN A 55 -26.04 14.49 8.47
CA ASN A 55 -27.05 15.21 9.26
C ASN A 55 -26.65 16.65 9.63
N ASN A 56 -25.57 17.19 9.06
CA ASN A 56 -25.07 18.52 9.41
C ASN A 56 -26.11 19.63 9.21
N ASP A 57 -26.89 19.58 8.13
CA ASP A 57 -27.94 20.58 7.85
C ASP A 57 -29.02 20.55 8.94
N PHE A 58 -29.45 19.35 9.33
CA PHE A 58 -30.38 19.16 10.45
C PHE A 58 -29.80 19.70 11.77
N TYR A 59 -28.51 19.47 12.05
CA TYR A 59 -27.89 19.99 13.26
C TYR A 59 -27.84 21.51 13.29
N ALA A 60 -27.45 22.15 12.17
CA ALA A 60 -27.39 23.60 12.06
C ALA A 60 -28.78 24.25 12.23
N GLU A 61 -29.82 23.69 11.60
CA GLU A 61 -31.18 24.22 11.66
C GLU A 61 -31.81 24.12 13.07
N ASN A 62 -31.36 23.16 13.88
CA ASN A 62 -31.88 22.92 15.23
C ASN A 62 -30.99 23.53 16.34
N GLY A 63 -30.03 24.40 15.97
CA GLY A 63 -29.12 25.04 16.94
C GLY A 63 -28.16 24.06 17.63
N LEU A 64 -27.90 22.93 16.99
CA LEU A 64 -26.98 21.89 17.45
C LEU A 64 -25.60 22.04 16.77
N ASP A 65 -25.12 23.27 16.63
CA ASP A 65 -23.88 23.59 15.89
C ASP A 65 -22.66 22.82 16.41
N GLY A 66 -22.64 22.46 17.69
CA GLY A 66 -21.58 21.64 18.30
C GLY A 66 -21.51 20.20 17.79
N LEU A 67 -22.53 19.72 17.08
CA LEU A 67 -22.55 18.38 16.45
C LEU A 67 -22.15 18.42 14.96
N VAL A 68 -22.08 19.60 14.34
CA VAL A 68 -21.66 19.75 12.95
C VAL A 68 -20.20 19.36 12.82
N ALA A 69 -19.91 18.41 11.92
CA ALA A 69 -18.56 17.89 11.72
C ALA A 69 -18.19 17.81 10.24
N SER A 70 -16.91 17.95 9.93
CA SER A 70 -16.38 17.68 8.59
C SER A 70 -15.80 16.27 8.51
N PRO A 71 -15.99 15.55 7.38
CA PRO A 71 -15.20 14.36 7.09
C PRO A 71 -13.69 14.66 7.18
N PRO A 72 -12.87 13.68 7.62
CA PRO A 72 -11.43 13.85 7.80
C PRO A 72 -10.69 13.71 6.46
N TRP A 73 -10.98 14.60 5.51
CA TRP A 73 -10.51 14.52 4.12
C TRP A 73 -9.00 14.33 3.99
N ALA A 74 -8.21 15.06 4.79
CA ALA A 74 -6.76 14.94 4.78
C ALA A 74 -6.29 13.52 5.14
N ALA A 75 -6.91 12.91 6.16
CA ALA A 75 -6.61 11.54 6.57
C ALA A 75 -7.01 10.53 5.50
N LEU A 76 -8.19 10.69 4.88
CA LEU A 76 -8.66 9.79 3.82
C LEU A 76 -7.74 9.83 2.60
N VAL A 77 -7.36 11.02 2.15
CA VAL A 77 -6.43 11.18 1.02
C VAL A 77 -5.04 10.63 1.35
N ALA A 78 -4.55 10.88 2.56
CA ALA A 78 -3.28 10.31 3.02
C ALA A 78 -3.31 8.78 3.03
N ASN A 79 -4.41 8.18 3.50
CA ASN A 79 -4.58 6.74 3.56
C ASN A 79 -4.64 6.10 2.15
N VAL A 80 -5.23 6.78 1.17
CA VAL A 80 -5.22 6.34 -0.24
C VAL A 80 -3.82 6.43 -0.87
N ALA A 81 -3.06 7.47 -0.54
CA ALA A 81 -1.71 7.64 -1.08
C ALA A 81 -0.68 6.66 -0.49
N LEU A 82 -0.93 6.14 0.72
CA LEU A 82 0.00 5.32 1.49
C LEU A 82 0.43 4.03 0.77
N PRO A 83 -0.48 3.14 0.34
CA PRO A 83 -0.10 1.89 -0.31
C PRO A 83 0.72 2.06 -1.60
N PRO A 84 0.35 2.94 -2.57
CA PRO A 84 1.14 3.10 -3.79
C PRO A 84 2.51 3.72 -3.52
N VAL A 85 2.61 4.71 -2.62
CA VAL A 85 3.89 5.35 -2.29
C VAL A 85 4.84 4.36 -1.62
N THR A 86 4.36 3.63 -0.62
CA THR A 86 5.17 2.64 0.11
C THR A 86 5.59 1.48 -0.80
N TYR A 87 4.70 0.98 -1.66
CA TYR A 87 5.05 -0.04 -2.66
C TYR A 87 6.14 0.44 -3.62
N VAL A 88 6.01 1.65 -4.18
CA VAL A 88 7.01 2.21 -5.11
C VAL A 88 8.35 2.36 -4.42
N VAL A 89 8.39 2.89 -3.19
CA VAL A 89 9.61 3.03 -2.41
C VAL A 89 10.24 1.65 -2.15
N ALA A 90 9.46 0.68 -1.68
CA ALA A 90 9.93 -0.68 -1.44
C ALA A 90 10.47 -1.34 -2.71
N PHE A 91 9.77 -1.20 -3.84
CA PHE A 91 10.18 -1.72 -5.14
C PHE A 91 11.52 -1.12 -5.60
N LEU A 92 11.66 0.20 -5.51
CA LEU A 92 12.89 0.91 -5.90
C LEU A 92 14.09 0.50 -5.04
N LEU A 93 13.87 0.23 -3.75
CA LEU A 93 14.90 -0.27 -2.82
C LEU A 93 15.25 -1.74 -3.10
N ALA A 94 14.28 -2.55 -3.52
CA ALA A 94 14.43 -3.99 -3.73
C ALA A 94 15.06 -4.36 -5.09
N ARG A 95 14.83 -3.58 -6.16
CA ARG A 95 15.16 -3.95 -7.56
C ARG A 95 16.62 -4.32 -7.86
N ARG A 96 17.57 -4.00 -6.98
CA ARG A 96 19.01 -4.35 -7.11
C ARG A 96 19.51 -5.31 -6.03
N ARG A 97 18.59 -5.96 -5.28
CA ARG A 97 18.92 -6.81 -4.13
C ARG A 97 18.74 -8.29 -4.44
N ARG A 98 19.27 -9.15 -3.57
CA ARG A 98 19.07 -10.61 -3.63
C ARG A 98 17.61 -10.94 -3.28
N LEU A 99 17.05 -12.00 -3.87
CA LEU A 99 15.65 -12.41 -3.69
C LEU A 99 15.11 -12.43 -2.24
N PRO A 100 15.80 -12.99 -1.22
CA PRO A 100 15.28 -12.94 0.15
C PRO A 100 15.21 -11.50 0.69
N VAL A 101 16.17 -10.65 0.31
CA VAL A 101 16.18 -9.23 0.69
C VAL A 101 15.05 -8.47 -0.01
N VAL A 102 14.72 -8.84 -1.24
CA VAL A 102 13.55 -8.27 -1.97
C VAL A 102 12.27 -8.55 -1.20
N ALA A 103 12.03 -9.80 -0.80
CA ALA A 103 10.85 -10.16 -0.03
C ALA A 103 10.80 -9.41 1.32
N LEU A 104 11.92 -9.34 2.05
CA LEU A 104 11.99 -8.61 3.32
C LEU A 104 11.69 -7.11 3.16
N ILE A 105 12.22 -6.46 2.13
CA ILE A 105 11.94 -5.05 1.85
C ILE A 105 10.45 -4.85 1.53
N MET A 106 9.85 -5.73 0.73
CA MET A 106 8.43 -5.64 0.38
C MET A 106 7.52 -5.84 1.59
N VAL A 107 7.82 -6.83 2.45
CA VAL A 107 7.13 -7.05 3.73
C VAL A 107 7.27 -5.83 4.64
N ALA A 108 8.49 -5.28 4.78
CA ALA A 108 8.73 -4.12 5.63
C ALA A 108 7.95 -2.88 5.16
N GLY A 109 7.89 -2.64 3.84
CA GLY A 109 7.06 -1.57 3.29
C GLY A 109 5.58 -1.78 3.57
N LEU A 110 5.09 -3.03 3.51
CA LEU A 110 3.68 -3.35 3.72
C LEU A 110 3.32 -3.15 5.19
N ALA A 111 4.19 -3.62 6.09
CA ALA A 111 4.06 -3.39 7.51
C ALA A 111 4.08 -1.88 7.85
N ALA A 112 4.94 -1.10 7.20
CA ALA A 112 4.97 0.35 7.37
C ALA A 112 3.67 1.01 6.87
N SER A 113 3.15 0.58 5.71
CA SER A 113 1.86 1.04 5.18
C SER A 113 0.72 0.76 6.17
N ALA A 114 0.63 -0.47 6.68
CA ALA A 114 -0.38 -0.87 7.64
C ALA A 114 -0.26 -0.10 8.97
N ALA A 115 0.94 0.07 9.51
CA ALA A 115 1.17 0.81 10.75
C ALA A 115 0.79 2.29 10.63
N LEU A 116 1.11 2.92 9.49
CA LEU A 116 0.73 4.31 9.21
C LEU A 116 -0.78 4.45 9.01
N SER A 117 -1.42 3.52 8.28
CA SER A 117 -2.87 3.49 8.11
C SER A 117 -3.59 3.37 9.46
N LEU A 118 -3.12 2.47 10.34
CA LEU A 118 -3.64 2.31 11.69
C LEU A 118 -3.46 3.59 12.53
N SER A 119 -2.31 4.25 12.42
CA SER A 119 -2.03 5.51 13.12
C SER A 119 -2.96 6.64 12.66
N ILE A 120 -3.24 6.73 11.36
CA ILE A 120 -4.20 7.69 10.80
C ILE A 120 -5.60 7.43 11.36
N THR A 121 -6.05 6.18 11.37
CA THR A 121 -7.35 5.80 11.93
C THR A 121 -7.44 6.17 13.41
N ALA A 122 -6.41 5.86 14.20
CA ALA A 122 -6.38 6.22 15.62
C ALA A 122 -6.43 7.74 15.85
N TYR A 123 -5.72 8.52 15.02
CA TYR A 123 -5.78 9.98 15.08
C TYR A 123 -7.18 10.50 14.77
N VAL A 124 -7.82 10.03 13.70
CA VAL A 124 -9.18 10.44 13.31
C VAL A 124 -10.20 10.14 14.40
N GLN A 125 -10.06 9.01 15.11
CA GLN A 125 -10.96 8.65 16.21
C GLN A 125 -10.74 9.48 17.49
N SER A 126 -9.60 10.16 17.60
CA SER A 126 -9.26 10.98 18.77
C SER A 126 -9.71 12.45 18.67
N VAL A 127 -10.16 12.88 17.48
CA VAL A 127 -10.53 14.27 17.16
C VAL A 127 -12.03 14.45 16.88
#